data_AF-W2DAU2-F1
#
_entry.id   AF-W2DAU2-F1
#
_cell.length_a   1.000
_cell.length_b   1.000
_cell.length_c   1.000
_cell.angle_alpha   90.00
_cell.angle_beta   90.00
_cell.angle_gamma   90.00
#
_symmetry.space_group_name_H-M   'P 1'
#
loop_
_entity.id
_entity.type
_entity.pdbx_description
1 polymer ?
#
loop_
_entity_poly.entity_id
_entity_poly.type
_entity_poly.pdbx_seq_one_letter_code
_entity_poly.pdbx_strand_id
1 'polypeptide(L)'
;MVKQIKIVNAEYAKRAQELDQTFPHRLILESQTRYSPSEVKSRLLRFESRQAQLSSIGLLAAFEGPVLPSDIDALSDAKLEAISLFIQDSEKKLDSFNELAIRCTALLKLMENNFTNKKLLIKKDEGLVVADSFYGNPIPIDALSSGEQHEIVITYELLFKTPANTLLLIDEPEISLHVAWQKTFIEDLKYMSSIVGFEALVATHSPFIVGDHYEIMQALDDGDRGE
;
A
#
# COMPACT_ATOMS: atom_id res chain seq x y z
N MET A 1 -3.74 11.76 3.84
CA MET A 1 -3.12 10.59 4.51
C MET A 1 -3.50 10.45 5.99
N VAL A 2 -3.19 11.42 6.88
CA VAL A 2 -3.47 11.31 8.34
C VAL A 2 -4.90 10.83 8.66
N LYS A 3 -5.91 11.40 7.98
CA LYS A 3 -7.31 10.99 8.15
C LYS A 3 -7.54 9.50 7.84
N GLN A 4 -6.96 8.98 6.75
CA GLN A 4 -7.06 7.57 6.36
C GLN A 4 -6.41 6.66 7.41
N ILE A 5 -5.21 7.02 7.88
CA ILE A 5 -4.52 6.30 8.95
C ILE A 5 -5.36 6.26 10.24
N LYS A 6 -5.98 7.39 10.62
CA LYS A 6 -6.84 7.47 11.80
C LYS A 6 -8.07 6.58 11.69
N ILE A 7 -8.72 6.54 10.52
CA ILE A 7 -9.90 5.68 10.26
C ILE A 7 -9.51 4.22 10.43
N VAL A 8 -8.46 3.76 9.75
CA VAL A 8 -8.02 2.36 9.82
C VAL A 8 -7.55 1.97 11.22
N ASN A 9 -6.86 2.86 11.94
CA ASN A 9 -6.50 2.60 13.35
C ASN A 9 -7.74 2.49 14.26
N ALA A 10 -8.79 3.27 14.01
CA ALA A 10 -10.03 3.16 14.76
C ALA A 10 -10.77 1.85 14.46
N GLU A 11 -10.78 1.41 13.20
CA GLU A 11 -11.32 0.10 12.80
C GLU A 11 -10.55 -1.06 13.41
N TYR A 12 -9.21 -0.99 13.37
CA TYR A 12 -8.33 -1.94 14.06
C TYR A 12 -8.65 -2.01 15.56
N ALA A 13 -8.76 -0.86 16.24
CA ALA A 13 -9.04 -0.79 17.67
C ALA A 13 -10.43 -1.38 18.01
N LYS A 14 -11.46 -1.05 17.21
CA LYS A 14 -12.80 -1.62 17.36
C LYS A 14 -12.78 -3.14 17.20
N ARG A 15 -12.13 -3.64 16.15
CA ARG A 15 -12.04 -5.08 15.87
C ARG A 15 -11.23 -5.82 16.93
N ALA A 16 -10.16 -5.19 17.44
CA ALA A 16 -9.39 -5.72 18.56
C ALA A 16 -10.28 -5.88 19.80
N GLN A 17 -11.04 -4.84 20.15
CA GLN A 17 -11.96 -4.86 21.29
C GLN A 17 -13.01 -5.99 21.17
N GLU A 18 -13.65 -6.15 20.01
CA GLU A 18 -14.66 -7.19 19.77
C GLU A 18 -14.08 -8.61 19.91
N LEU A 19 -12.89 -8.84 19.32
CA LEU A 19 -12.24 -10.15 19.36
C LEU A 19 -11.72 -10.47 20.77
N ASP A 20 -11.12 -9.50 21.45
CA ASP A 20 -10.53 -9.69 22.78
C ASP A 20 -11.61 -9.91 23.86
N GLN A 21 -12.77 -9.26 23.74
CA GLN A 21 -13.92 -9.49 24.64
C GLN A 21 -14.49 -10.89 24.52
N THR A 22 -14.53 -11.44 23.29
CA THR A 22 -15.08 -12.78 23.04
C THR A 22 -14.04 -13.89 23.22
N PHE A 23 -12.75 -13.56 23.35
CA PHE A 23 -11.66 -14.53 23.40
C PHE A 23 -11.83 -15.61 24.50
N PRO A 24 -12.14 -15.28 25.77
CA PRO A 24 -12.28 -16.31 26.81
C PRO A 24 -13.44 -17.28 26.53
N HIS A 25 -14.56 -16.76 26.03
CA HIS A 25 -15.72 -17.58 25.65
C HIS A 25 -15.36 -18.53 24.52
N ARG A 26 -14.74 -18.00 23.45
CA ARG A 26 -14.32 -18.76 22.27
C ARG A 26 -13.26 -19.82 22.60
N LEU A 27 -12.34 -19.52 23.51
CA LEU A 27 -11.32 -20.48 23.93
C LEU A 27 -11.88 -21.65 24.74
N ILE A 28 -12.90 -21.40 25.57
CA ILE A 28 -13.42 -22.41 26.51
C ILE A 28 -14.56 -23.23 25.90
N LEU A 29 -15.45 -22.61 25.11
CA LEU A 29 -16.75 -23.16 24.77
C LEU A 29 -16.90 -23.55 23.29
N GLU A 30 -16.00 -23.09 22.42
CA GLU A 30 -16.05 -23.39 20.99
C GLU A 30 -14.92 -24.34 20.61
N SER A 31 -15.21 -25.35 19.77
CA SER A 31 -14.16 -26.17 19.16
C SER A 31 -13.39 -25.32 18.16
N GLN A 32 -12.20 -24.87 18.51
CA GLN A 32 -11.39 -24.02 17.65
C GLN A 32 -10.63 -24.84 16.60
N THR A 33 -10.30 -24.20 15.48
CA THR A 33 -9.34 -24.76 14.52
C THR A 33 -8.00 -24.99 15.21
N ARG A 34 -7.61 -26.27 15.34
CA ARG A 34 -6.27 -26.65 15.79
C ARG A 34 -5.31 -26.62 14.61
N TYR A 35 -4.36 -25.69 14.68
CA TYR A 35 -3.20 -25.73 13.81
C TYR A 35 -2.17 -26.70 14.36
N SER A 36 -1.47 -27.40 13.46
CA SER A 36 -0.29 -28.17 13.83
C SER A 36 0.83 -27.23 14.35
N PRO A 37 1.78 -27.71 15.16
CA PRO A 37 2.91 -26.89 15.62
C PRO A 37 3.67 -26.19 14.49
N SER A 38 3.84 -26.88 13.35
CA SER A 38 4.48 -26.31 12.15
C SER A 38 3.64 -25.21 11.49
N GLU A 39 2.31 -25.35 11.49
CA GLU A 39 1.41 -24.33 10.97
C GLU A 39 1.30 -23.11 11.90
N VAL A 40 1.30 -23.32 13.22
CA VAL A 40 1.40 -22.23 14.20
C VAL A 40 2.66 -21.41 13.96
N LYS A 41 3.82 -22.07 13.81
CA LYS A 41 5.10 -21.42 13.50
C LYS A 41 5.04 -20.60 12.20
N SER A 42 4.52 -21.16 11.12
CA SER A 42 4.49 -20.48 9.82
C SER A 42 3.58 -19.25 9.82
N ARG A 43 2.39 -19.35 10.44
CA ARG A 43 1.47 -18.21 10.59
C ARG A 43 2.03 -17.12 11.48
N LEU A 44 2.73 -17.50 12.55
CA LEU A 44 3.38 -16.57 13.46
C LEU A 44 4.47 -15.76 12.74
N LEU A 45 5.33 -16.41 11.96
CA LEU A 45 6.33 -15.73 11.14
C LEU A 45 5.69 -14.79 10.11
N ARG A 46 4.58 -15.22 9.47
CA ARG A 46 3.82 -14.37 8.55
C ARG A 46 3.21 -13.16 9.25
N PHE A 47 2.68 -13.35 10.45
CA PHE A 47 2.11 -12.29 11.27
C PHE A 47 3.17 -11.25 11.65
N GLU A 48 4.33 -11.69 12.15
CA GLU A 48 5.46 -10.81 12.47
C GLU A 48 5.96 -10.04 11.25
N SER A 49 6.13 -10.73 10.10
CA SER A 49 6.53 -10.10 8.84
C SER A 49 5.53 -9.02 8.40
N ARG A 50 4.23 -9.29 8.51
CA ARG A 50 3.18 -8.33 8.16
C ARG A 50 3.17 -7.11 9.07
N GLN A 51 3.42 -7.27 10.37
CA GLN A 51 3.56 -6.15 11.29
C GLN A 51 4.82 -5.32 11.01
N ALA A 52 5.94 -5.98 10.77
CA ALA A 52 7.18 -5.33 10.37
C ALA A 52 6.99 -4.51 9.09
N GLN A 53 6.25 -5.04 8.10
CA GLN A 53 5.90 -4.33 6.89
C GLN A 53 5.00 -3.10 7.17
N LEU A 54 3.94 -3.26 7.97
CA LEU A 54 3.06 -2.13 8.32
C LEU A 54 3.80 -1.05 9.12
N SER A 55 4.75 -1.45 9.95
CA SER A 55 5.62 -0.54 10.69
C SER A 55 6.63 0.16 9.79
N SER A 56 7.21 -0.54 8.81
CA SER A 56 8.19 0.05 7.88
C SER A 56 7.54 1.03 6.92
N ILE A 57 6.29 0.78 6.51
CA ILE A 57 5.46 1.75 5.77
C ILE A 57 5.14 2.96 6.67
N GLY A 58 5.04 2.78 7.98
CA GLY A 58 4.68 3.83 8.95
C GLY A 58 3.20 3.92 9.29
N LEU A 59 2.44 2.84 9.06
CA LEU A 59 1.01 2.71 9.41
C LEU A 59 0.79 2.24 10.85
N LEU A 60 1.74 1.47 11.38
CA LEU A 60 1.78 1.01 12.77
C LEU A 60 3.04 1.53 13.47
N ALA A 61 2.98 1.67 14.80
CA ALA A 61 4.17 1.88 15.60
C ALA A 61 5.06 0.63 15.56
N ALA A 62 6.37 0.80 15.78
CA ALA A 62 7.29 -0.31 15.95
C ALA A 62 6.73 -1.26 17.03
N PHE A 63 6.42 -2.48 16.62
CA PHE A 63 5.69 -3.41 17.46
C PHE A 63 6.65 -4.09 18.44
N GLU A 64 6.48 -3.82 19.73
CA GLU A 64 6.94 -4.71 20.79
C GLU A 64 5.89 -5.81 20.94
N GLY A 65 5.98 -6.82 20.09
CA GLY A 65 5.02 -7.90 20.12
C GLY A 65 5.02 -8.72 21.39
N PRO A 66 3.96 -9.51 21.62
CA PRO A 66 4.03 -10.52 22.65
C PRO A 66 5.23 -11.42 22.37
N VAL A 67 6.07 -11.60 23.38
CA VAL A 67 7.19 -12.55 23.32
C VAL A 67 6.58 -13.94 23.17
N LEU A 68 6.77 -14.53 22.00
CA LEU A 68 6.20 -15.82 21.70
C LEU A 68 7.06 -16.95 22.29
N PRO A 69 6.46 -18.09 22.65
CA PRO A 69 7.22 -19.24 23.12
C PRO A 69 8.18 -19.71 22.02
N SER A 70 9.47 -19.81 22.33
CA SER A 70 10.50 -20.29 21.41
C SER A 70 10.36 -21.78 21.07
N ASP A 71 9.68 -22.55 21.93
CA ASP A 71 9.46 -23.98 21.74
C ASP A 71 7.96 -24.29 21.59
N ILE A 72 7.45 -24.07 20.36
CA ILE A 72 6.06 -24.36 19.99
C ILE A 72 5.81 -25.87 19.94
N ASP A 73 6.83 -26.69 19.70
CA ASP A 73 6.69 -28.15 19.58
C ASP A 73 6.45 -28.81 20.95
N ALA A 74 6.95 -28.20 22.02
CA ALA A 74 6.74 -28.67 23.39
C ALA A 74 5.41 -28.22 24.02
N LEU A 75 4.56 -27.49 23.29
CA LEU A 75 3.29 -27.00 23.82
C LEU A 75 2.26 -28.12 23.93
N SER A 76 1.49 -28.10 25.02
CA SER A 76 0.33 -28.97 25.15
C SER A 76 -0.77 -28.56 24.17
N ASP A 77 -1.64 -29.51 23.82
CA ASP A 77 -2.81 -29.30 22.97
C ASP A 77 -3.64 -28.06 23.34
N ALA A 78 -3.92 -27.85 24.63
CA ALA A 78 -4.68 -26.69 25.09
C ALA A 78 -3.94 -25.35 24.87
N LYS A 79 -2.60 -25.35 24.97
CA LYS A 79 -1.78 -24.15 24.69
C LYS A 79 -1.69 -23.89 23.19
N LEU A 80 -1.58 -24.94 22.37
CA LEU A 80 -1.61 -24.83 20.91
C LEU A 80 -2.95 -24.26 20.43
N GLU A 81 -4.04 -24.68 21.05
CA GLU A 81 -5.39 -24.18 20.79
C GLU A 81 -5.52 -22.68 21.14
N ALA A 82 -5.03 -22.28 22.31
CA ALA A 82 -5.00 -20.86 22.71
C ALA A 82 -4.18 -19.98 21.77
N ILE A 83 -2.99 -20.43 21.36
CA ILE A 83 -2.13 -19.70 20.43
C ILE A 83 -2.76 -19.66 19.04
N SER A 84 -3.37 -20.75 18.57
CA SER A 84 -4.04 -20.80 17.27
C SER A 84 -5.16 -19.75 17.19
N LEU A 85 -5.99 -19.66 18.23
CA LEU A 85 -7.04 -18.65 18.33
C LEU A 85 -6.45 -17.23 18.38
N PHE A 86 -5.41 -17.02 19.19
CA PHE A 86 -4.74 -15.73 19.30
C PHE A 86 -4.15 -15.25 17.96
N ILE A 87 -3.46 -16.13 17.23
CA ILE A 87 -2.88 -15.81 15.92
C ILE A 87 -4.00 -15.47 14.94
N GLN A 88 -5.05 -16.30 14.88
CA GLN A 88 -6.18 -16.06 13.99
C GLN A 88 -6.84 -14.70 14.25
N ASP A 89 -7.05 -14.34 15.51
CA ASP A 89 -7.61 -13.05 15.87
C ASP A 89 -6.66 -11.91 15.53
N SER A 90 -5.37 -12.08 15.76
CA SER A 90 -4.36 -11.06 15.47
C SER A 90 -4.22 -10.81 13.96
N GLU A 91 -4.27 -11.86 13.14
CA GLU A 91 -4.35 -11.76 11.67
C GLU A 91 -5.60 -10.97 11.25
N LYS A 92 -6.77 -11.31 11.81
CA LYS A 92 -8.04 -10.60 11.53
C LYS A 92 -7.99 -9.13 11.94
N LYS A 93 -7.32 -8.78 13.04
CA LYS A 93 -7.15 -7.38 13.45
C LYS A 93 -6.40 -6.60 12.36
N LEU A 94 -5.28 -7.16 11.88
CA LEU A 94 -4.44 -6.53 10.85
C LEU A 94 -5.11 -6.40 9.48
N ASP A 95 -6.14 -7.19 9.18
CA ASP A 95 -6.88 -7.11 7.90
C ASP A 95 -7.46 -5.74 7.60
N SER A 96 -7.77 -4.96 8.64
CA SER A 96 -8.21 -3.57 8.52
C SER A 96 -7.21 -2.69 7.76
N PHE A 97 -5.91 -3.03 7.80
CA PHE A 97 -4.85 -2.27 7.12
C PHE A 97 -4.60 -2.69 5.67
N ASN A 98 -5.15 -3.80 5.17
CA ASN A 98 -4.73 -4.39 3.89
C ASN A 98 -4.82 -3.42 2.72
N GLU A 99 -5.98 -2.80 2.53
CA GLU A 99 -6.21 -1.90 1.39
C GLU A 99 -5.31 -0.67 1.48
N LEU A 100 -5.23 -0.05 2.66
CA LEU A 100 -4.39 1.12 2.87
C LEU A 100 -2.90 0.78 2.69
N ALA A 101 -2.45 -0.37 3.19
CA ALA A 101 -1.07 -0.81 3.08
C ALA A 101 -0.66 -1.03 1.63
N ILE A 102 -1.49 -1.71 0.82
CA ILE A 102 -1.21 -1.93 -0.61
C ILE A 102 -1.04 -0.59 -1.33
N ARG A 103 -1.96 0.35 -1.13
CA ARG A 103 -1.92 1.68 -1.76
C ARG A 103 -0.73 2.52 -1.28
N CYS A 104 -0.42 2.48 0.01
CA CYS A 104 0.75 3.15 0.57
C CYS A 104 2.06 2.58 0.03
N THR A 105 2.19 1.25 -0.05
CA THR A 105 3.35 0.60 -0.67
C THR A 105 3.51 1.01 -2.13
N ALA A 106 2.41 1.06 -2.88
CA ALA A 106 2.44 1.50 -4.27
C ALA A 106 2.90 2.96 -4.42
N LEU A 107 2.35 3.87 -3.60
CA LEU A 107 2.76 5.27 -3.56
C LEU A 107 4.26 5.39 -3.28
N LEU A 108 4.77 4.72 -2.24
CA LEU A 108 6.19 4.77 -1.87
C LEU A 108 7.09 4.25 -2.99
N LYS A 109 6.70 3.14 -3.62
CA LYS A 109 7.45 2.54 -4.75
C LYS A 109 7.51 3.47 -5.96
N LEU A 110 6.38 4.09 -6.33
CA LEU A 110 6.31 5.01 -7.46
C LEU A 110 7.21 6.24 -7.22
N MET A 111 7.16 6.81 -6.01
CA MET A 111 8.01 7.95 -5.68
C MET A 111 9.50 7.59 -5.61
N GLU A 112 9.86 6.39 -5.15
CA GLU A 112 11.25 5.93 -5.10
C GLU A 112 11.89 5.87 -6.50
N ASN A 113 11.12 5.50 -7.53
CA ASN A 113 11.61 5.48 -8.90
C ASN A 113 11.86 6.88 -9.47
N ASN A 114 11.09 7.86 -9.01
CA ASN A 114 11.01 9.18 -9.64
C ASN A 114 11.76 10.28 -8.87
N PHE A 115 12.02 10.06 -7.57
CA PHE A 115 12.74 11.02 -6.73
C PHE A 115 14.24 10.76 -6.76
N THR A 116 15.02 11.82 -7.01
CA THR A 116 16.49 11.77 -6.90
C THR A 116 16.91 12.36 -5.56
N ASN A 117 17.66 11.61 -4.74
CA ASN A 117 18.18 12.04 -3.43
C ASN A 117 17.12 12.39 -2.38
N LYS A 118 15.85 12.06 -2.64
CA LYS A 118 14.73 12.27 -1.72
C LYS A 118 13.97 10.97 -1.55
N LYS A 119 13.26 10.85 -0.45
CA LYS A 119 12.35 9.74 -0.17
C LYS A 119 11.04 10.27 0.39
N LEU A 120 9.94 9.70 -0.07
CA LEU A 120 8.64 9.88 0.56
C LEU A 120 8.53 8.90 1.73
N LEU A 121 7.99 9.38 2.84
CA LEU A 121 7.73 8.61 4.05
C LEU A 121 6.29 8.83 4.49
N ILE A 122 5.72 7.82 5.15
CA ILE A 122 4.42 7.95 5.80
C ILE A 122 4.64 7.91 7.31
N LYS A 123 4.09 8.89 8.01
CA LYS A 123 4.10 8.94 9.46
C LYS A 123 2.67 9.02 9.97
N LYS A 124 2.39 8.32 11.07
CA LYS A 124 1.06 8.23 11.67
C LYS A 124 0.42 9.59 11.96
N ASP A 125 1.20 10.51 12.55
CA ASP A 125 0.69 11.80 13.02
C ASP A 125 0.85 12.94 12.01
N GLU A 126 1.86 12.86 11.13
CA GLU A 126 2.17 13.91 10.14
C GLU A 126 1.63 13.59 8.74
N GLY A 127 1.37 12.33 8.42
CA GLY A 127 0.90 11.89 7.12
C GLY A 127 2.05 11.68 6.14
N LEU A 128 2.02 12.36 4.99
CA LEU A 128 3.10 12.28 3.99
C LEU A 128 4.21 13.25 4.36
N VAL A 129 5.44 12.75 4.45
CA VAL A 129 6.64 13.54 4.77
C VAL A 129 7.70 13.23 3.74
N VAL A 130 8.35 14.26 3.19
CA VAL A 130 9.52 14.08 2.33
C VAL A 130 10.77 14.29 3.15
N ALA A 131 11.78 13.46 2.93
CA ALA A 131 13.07 13.58 3.58
C ALA A 131 14.21 13.40 2.57
N ASP A 132 15.36 13.98 2.88
CA ASP A 132 16.60 13.71 2.16
C ASP A 132 17.02 12.24 2.34
N SER A 133 17.49 11.61 1.27
CA SER A 133 17.84 10.19 1.28
C SER A 133 19.15 9.89 2.02
N PHE A 134 20.07 10.85 2.12
CA PHE A 134 21.38 10.67 2.75
C PHE A 134 21.34 10.86 4.26
N TYR A 135 20.72 11.95 4.73
CA TYR A 135 20.73 12.35 6.13
C TYR A 135 19.38 12.13 6.83
N GLY A 136 18.31 11.87 6.07
CA GLY A 136 16.96 11.71 6.63
C GLY A 136 16.34 13.01 7.15
N ASN A 137 16.92 14.16 6.82
CA ASN A 137 16.40 15.46 7.23
C ASN A 137 15.07 15.74 6.52
N PRO A 138 14.04 16.25 7.23
CA PRO A 138 12.77 16.59 6.62
C PRO A 138 12.95 17.72 5.59
N ILE A 139 12.30 17.56 4.44
CA ILE A 139 12.26 18.55 3.36
C ILE A 139 10.83 19.13 3.31
N PRO A 140 10.67 20.45 3.45
CA PRO A 140 9.37 21.10 3.25
C PRO A 140 8.82 20.83 1.84
N ILE A 141 7.51 20.61 1.72
CA ILE A 141 6.87 20.36 0.41
C ILE A 141 7.12 21.51 -0.57
N ASP A 142 7.11 22.76 -0.09
CA ASP A 142 7.36 23.95 -0.92
C ASP A 142 8.79 24.02 -1.47
N ALA A 143 9.72 23.22 -0.94
CA ALA A 143 11.09 23.10 -1.42
C ALA A 143 11.27 21.98 -2.48
N LEU A 144 10.20 21.25 -2.82
CA LEU A 144 10.17 20.33 -3.94
C LEU A 144 10.00 21.09 -5.25
N SER A 145 10.53 20.56 -6.34
CA SER A 145 10.22 21.09 -7.67
C SER A 145 8.71 20.99 -7.95
N SER A 146 8.19 21.87 -8.79
CA SER A 146 6.77 21.84 -9.19
C SER A 146 6.36 20.50 -9.80
N GLY A 147 7.28 19.85 -10.53
CA GLY A 147 7.09 18.49 -11.04
C GLY A 147 6.91 17.47 -9.92
N GLU A 148 7.81 17.44 -8.93
CA GLU A 148 7.75 16.46 -7.82
C GLU A 148 6.48 16.65 -6.98
N GLN A 149 6.07 17.91 -6.76
CA GLN A 149 4.82 18.20 -6.06
C GLN A 149 3.62 17.67 -6.85
N HIS A 150 3.59 17.93 -8.16
CA HIS A 150 2.52 17.49 -9.05
C HIS A 150 2.42 15.97 -9.10
N GLU A 151 3.56 15.28 -9.12
CA GLU A 151 3.64 13.83 -9.15
C GLU A 151 3.07 13.19 -7.87
N ILE A 152 3.44 13.71 -6.69
CA ILE A 152 2.84 13.28 -5.41
C ILE A 152 1.33 13.46 -5.47
N VAL A 153 0.87 14.61 -5.97
CA VAL A 153 -0.57 14.92 -6.02
C VAL A 153 -1.31 13.95 -6.93
N ILE A 154 -0.90 13.79 -8.20
CA ILE A 154 -1.58 12.89 -9.14
C ILE A 154 -1.57 11.45 -8.62
N THR A 155 -0.41 10.95 -8.20
CA THR A 155 -0.29 9.58 -7.69
C THR A 155 -1.17 9.37 -6.47
N TYR A 156 -1.25 10.36 -5.58
CA TYR A 156 -2.13 10.30 -4.42
C TYR A 156 -3.62 10.34 -4.79
N GLU A 157 -4.02 11.21 -5.72
CA GLU A 157 -5.40 11.26 -6.23
C GLU A 157 -5.81 9.90 -6.81
N LEU A 158 -4.97 9.33 -7.69
CA LEU A 158 -5.24 8.07 -8.34
C LEU A 158 -5.32 6.89 -7.37
N LEU A 159 -4.37 6.78 -6.43
CA LEU A 159 -4.35 5.65 -5.49
C LEU A 159 -5.41 5.76 -4.38
N PHE A 160 -5.71 6.95 -3.88
CA PHE A 160 -6.48 7.12 -2.64
C PHE A 160 -7.86 7.77 -2.82
N LYS A 161 -8.13 8.40 -3.96
CA LYS A 161 -9.38 9.13 -4.19
C LYS A 161 -10.16 8.66 -5.42
N THR A 162 -9.51 7.99 -6.37
CA THR A 162 -10.20 7.38 -7.51
C THR A 162 -10.94 6.12 -7.09
N PRO A 163 -12.26 6.02 -7.35
CA PRO A 163 -13.01 4.78 -7.15
C PRO A 163 -12.64 3.72 -8.20
N ALA A 164 -12.84 2.44 -7.85
CA ALA A 164 -12.81 1.36 -8.83
C ALA A 164 -13.87 1.56 -9.93
N ASN A 165 -13.63 0.99 -11.10
CA ASN A 165 -14.47 1.11 -12.30
C ASN A 165 -14.64 2.57 -12.80
N THR A 166 -13.61 3.39 -12.61
CA THR A 166 -13.56 4.76 -13.14
C THR A 166 -12.86 4.76 -14.50
N LEU A 167 -13.41 5.50 -15.47
CA LEU A 167 -12.69 5.86 -16.71
C LEU A 167 -11.98 7.20 -16.51
N LEU A 168 -10.66 7.15 -16.52
CA LEU A 168 -9.78 8.31 -16.42
C LEU A 168 -9.44 8.82 -17.82
N LEU A 169 -9.70 10.10 -18.08
CA LEU A 169 -9.33 10.77 -19.33
C LEU A 169 -8.16 11.71 -19.06
N ILE A 170 -7.05 11.52 -19.75
CA ILE A 170 -5.83 12.31 -19.59
C ILE A 170 -5.49 12.94 -20.93
N ASP A 171 -5.33 14.26 -20.95
CA ASP A 171 -5.01 15.04 -22.14
C ASP A 171 -3.63 15.69 -21.98
N GLU A 172 -2.78 15.53 -22.99
CA GLU A 172 -1.41 16.06 -23.10
C GLU A 172 -0.57 16.00 -21.80
N PRO A 173 -0.42 14.82 -21.16
CA PRO A 173 0.29 14.74 -19.87
C PRO A 173 1.77 15.16 -19.96
N GLU A 174 2.37 15.16 -21.16
CA GLU A 174 3.73 15.63 -21.41
C GLU A 174 3.98 17.10 -21.04
N ILE A 175 2.95 17.95 -21.05
CA ILE A 175 3.10 19.39 -20.74
C ILE A 175 3.51 19.58 -19.27
N SER A 176 3.05 18.69 -18.39
CA SER A 176 3.29 18.74 -16.95
C SER A 176 4.41 17.82 -16.46
N LEU A 177 4.90 16.89 -17.30
CA LEU A 177 5.80 15.81 -16.88
C LEU A 177 7.23 16.01 -17.37
N HIS A 178 8.20 15.83 -16.48
CA HIS A 178 9.61 15.72 -16.86
C HIS A 178 9.83 14.49 -17.76
N VAL A 179 10.78 14.57 -18.70
CA VAL A 179 11.04 13.53 -19.72
C VAL A 179 11.33 12.15 -19.11
N ALA A 180 11.99 12.11 -17.95
CA ALA A 180 12.24 10.86 -17.24
C ALA A 180 10.94 10.11 -16.88
N TRP A 181 9.88 10.84 -16.52
CA TRP A 181 8.61 10.27 -16.10
C TRP A 181 7.68 9.96 -17.26
N GLN A 182 7.78 10.74 -18.36
CA GLN A 182 7.08 10.39 -19.58
C GLN A 182 7.37 8.94 -19.98
N LYS A 183 8.63 8.49 -19.82
CA LYS A 183 9.07 7.12 -20.13
C LYS A 183 8.45 6.02 -19.26
N THR A 184 8.05 6.31 -18.02
CA THR A 184 7.45 5.33 -17.11
C THR A 184 5.94 5.49 -16.98
N PHE A 185 5.38 6.56 -17.55
CA PHE A 185 4.01 7.00 -17.32
C PHE A 185 2.95 5.92 -17.54
N ILE A 186 3.02 5.20 -18.67
CA ILE A 186 2.06 4.14 -18.99
C ILE A 186 2.18 2.95 -18.02
N GLU A 187 3.40 2.57 -17.65
CA GLU A 187 3.63 1.48 -16.70
C GLU A 187 3.20 1.86 -15.28
N ASP A 188 3.42 3.12 -14.87
CA ASP A 188 2.95 3.65 -13.60
C ASP A 188 1.42 3.69 -13.55
N LEU A 189 0.75 4.10 -14.65
CA LEU A 189 -0.71 4.05 -14.78
C LEU A 189 -1.25 2.62 -14.72
N LYS A 190 -0.65 1.67 -15.45
CA LYS A 190 -1.03 0.24 -15.40
C LYS A 190 -0.87 -0.32 -13.99
N TYR A 191 0.23 0.02 -13.31
CA TYR A 191 0.46 -0.43 -11.93
C TYR A 191 -0.62 0.11 -10.99
N MET A 192 -0.92 1.41 -11.04
CA MET A 192 -1.98 2.01 -10.23
C MET A 192 -3.37 1.44 -10.59
N SER A 193 -3.64 1.24 -11.87
CA SER A 193 -4.87 0.61 -12.38
C SER A 193 -5.04 -0.81 -11.83
N SER A 194 -3.97 -1.62 -11.75
CA SER A 194 -4.04 -2.97 -11.19
C SER A 194 -4.42 -3.01 -9.71
N ILE A 195 -4.18 -1.90 -8.97
CA ILE A 195 -4.45 -1.76 -7.54
C ILE A 195 -5.83 -1.16 -7.28
N VAL A 196 -6.22 -0.15 -8.07
CA VAL A 196 -7.44 0.65 -7.84
C VAL A 196 -8.61 0.14 -8.69
N GLY A 197 -8.32 -0.44 -9.85
CA GLY A 197 -9.31 -0.92 -10.80
C GLY A 197 -9.92 0.18 -11.68
N PHE A 198 -9.15 1.19 -12.07
CA PHE A 198 -9.59 2.19 -13.06
C PHE A 198 -9.10 1.82 -14.47
N GLU A 199 -9.78 2.33 -15.50
CA GLU A 199 -9.31 2.32 -16.89
C GLU A 199 -8.85 3.74 -17.27
N ALA A 200 -7.87 3.85 -18.17
CA ALA A 200 -7.37 5.15 -18.59
C ALA A 200 -7.35 5.27 -20.12
N LEU A 201 -7.80 6.42 -20.63
CA LEU A 201 -7.62 6.85 -22.00
C LEU A 201 -6.72 8.07 -22.01
N VAL A 202 -5.60 7.98 -22.73
CA VAL A 202 -4.56 9.02 -22.78
C VAL A 202 -4.48 9.58 -24.19
N ALA A 203 -4.69 10.87 -24.34
CA ALA A 203 -4.33 11.62 -25.54
C ALA A 203 -2.93 12.23 -25.31
N THR A 204 -2.00 11.96 -26.22
CA THR A 204 -0.62 12.45 -26.13
C THR A 204 0.00 12.59 -27.51
N HIS A 205 0.85 13.59 -27.67
CA HIS A 205 1.74 13.77 -28.81
C HIS A 205 3.16 13.27 -28.51
N SER A 206 3.46 12.87 -27.26
CA SER A 206 4.80 12.51 -26.85
C SER A 206 5.14 11.04 -27.19
N PRO A 207 6.16 10.79 -28.04
CA PRO A 207 6.64 9.44 -28.27
C PRO A 207 7.29 8.85 -27.01
N PHE A 208 7.72 9.68 -26.05
CA PHE A 208 8.27 9.19 -24.79
C PHE A 208 7.20 8.59 -23.88
N ILE A 209 5.96 9.06 -23.96
CA ILE A 209 4.83 8.46 -23.23
C ILE A 209 4.42 7.13 -23.85
N VAL A 210 4.29 7.09 -25.18
CA VAL A 210 3.93 5.85 -25.88
C VAL A 210 4.99 4.77 -25.68
N GLY A 211 6.27 5.13 -25.80
CA GLY A 211 7.38 4.20 -25.60
C GLY A 211 7.24 2.96 -26.49
N ASP A 212 7.21 1.78 -25.87
CA ASP A 212 7.05 0.49 -26.54
C ASP A 212 5.59 -0.01 -26.57
N HIS A 213 4.62 0.79 -26.10
CA HIS A 213 3.22 0.40 -25.90
C HIS A 213 2.33 0.56 -27.14
N TYR A 214 2.85 0.19 -28.31
CA TYR A 214 2.12 0.32 -29.58
C TYR A 214 0.86 -0.56 -29.64
N GLU A 215 0.81 -1.65 -28.87
CA GLU A 215 -0.31 -2.59 -28.82
C GLU A 215 -1.59 -2.01 -28.22
N ILE A 216 -1.48 -0.93 -27.46
CA ILE A 216 -2.60 -0.20 -26.86
C ILE A 216 -2.81 1.20 -27.48
N MET A 217 -2.08 1.51 -28.56
CA MET A 217 -2.15 2.80 -29.24
C MET A 217 -3.18 2.77 -30.38
N GLN A 218 -4.01 3.81 -30.44
CA GLN A 218 -4.87 4.08 -31.59
C GLN A 218 -4.45 5.42 -32.21
N ALA A 219 -3.97 5.39 -33.45
CA ALA A 219 -3.73 6.61 -34.21
C ALA A 219 -5.07 7.27 -34.57
N LEU A 220 -5.16 8.58 -34.35
CA LEU A 220 -6.21 9.43 -34.90
C LEU A 220 -5.73 9.86 -36.29
N ASP A 221 -6.02 9.05 -37.30
CA ASP A 221 -5.79 9.43 -38.69
C ASP A 221 -6.90 10.42 -39.09
N ASP A 222 -6.51 11.65 -39.46
CA ASP A 222 -7.39 12.55 -40.18
C ASP A 222 -7.51 11.98 -41.58
N GLY A 223 -8.59 11.23 -41.85
CA GLY A 223 -8.77 10.52 -43.11
C GLY A 223 -8.47 11.37 -44.34
N ASP A 224 -7.25 11.26 -44.85
CA ASP A 224 -6.84 11.70 -46.17
C ASP A 224 -5.89 10.66 -46.74
N ARG A 225 -6.49 9.55 -47.18
CA ARG A 225 -5.91 8.74 -48.24
C ARG A 225 -6.09 9.51 -49.55
N GLY A 226 -5.22 10.50 -49.75
CA GLY A 226 -4.95 11.05 -51.07
C GLY A 226 -4.33 9.95 -51.94
N GLU A 227 -5.05 9.60 -53.00
CA GLU A 227 -4.56 8.84 -54.16
C GLU A 227 -3.33 9.50 -54.81
#